data_AF-X1B3F7-F1
#
_entry.id   AF-X1B3F7-F1
#
_cell.length_a   1.000
_cell.length_b   1.000
_cell.length_c   1.000
_cell.angle_alpha   90.00
_cell.angle_beta   90.00
_cell.angle_gamma   90.00
#
_symmetry.space_group_name_H-M   'P 1'
#
loop_
_entity.id
_entity.type
_entity.pdbx_description
1 polymer ?
#
loop_
_entity_poly.entity_id
_entity_poly.type
_entity_poly.pdbx_seq_one_letter_code
_entity_poly.pdbx_strand_id
1 'polypeptide(L)' 'MTSCYTYTYTVGNGPQTGVEVMEKNHYLIYGLAPILISDPTQMAGGASDYQVTIEHTFVDGLLNALTGGIYTPTTTKVKK' A
#
# COMPACT_ATOMS: atom_id res chain seq x y z
N MET A 1 2.55 18.75 7.45
CA MET A 1 1.69 17.68 7.99
C MET A 1 0.49 17.54 7.05
N THR A 2 0.67 16.81 5.94
CA THR A 2 -0.30 16.70 4.83
C THR A 2 -0.33 15.26 4.33
N SER A 3 -0.66 14.31 5.21
CA SER A 3 -0.70 12.89 4.84
C SER A 3 -1.84 12.20 5.59
N CYS A 4 -3.08 12.47 5.18
CA CYS A 4 -4.28 11.82 5.73
C CYS A 4 -4.46 10.38 5.25
N TYR A 5 -3.47 9.82 4.55
CA TYR A 5 -3.64 8.62 3.75
C TYR A 5 -2.41 7.69 3.81
N THR A 6 -1.65 7.76 4.90
CA THR A 6 -0.61 6.77 5.21
C THR A 6 -1.06 5.95 6.41
N TYR A 7 -1.22 4.65 6.21
CA TYR A 7 -1.60 3.70 7.25
C TYR A 7 -0.47 2.71 7.49
N THR A 8 0.18 2.82 8.65
CA THR A 8 1.24 1.90 9.07
C THR A 8 0.75 1.04 10.22
N TYR A 9 0.93 -0.27 10.10
CA TYR A 9 0.67 -1.22 11.18
C TYR A 9 1.81 -2.23 11.28
N THR A 10 2.05 -2.71 12.49
CA THR A 10 3.14 -3.63 12.81
C THR A 10 2.56 -4.96 13.27
N VAL A 11 3.09 -6.05 12.73
CA VAL A 11 2.75 -7.43 13.08
C VAL A 11 3.92 -8.01 13.87
N GLY A 12 3.62 -8.68 14.99
CA GLY A 12 4.62 -9.24 15.89
C GLY A 12 5.46 -8.18 16.61
N ASN A 13 6.78 -8.40 16.65
CA ASN A 13 7.78 -7.48 17.18
C ASN A 13 8.24 -6.41 16.17
N GLY A 14 7.66 -6.42 14.96
CA GLY A 14 8.03 -5.52 13.88
C GLY A 14 9.33 -5.89 13.15
N PRO A 15 9.74 -5.09 12.15
CA PRO A 15 10.82 -5.44 11.23
C PRO A 15 12.14 -5.72 11.95
N GLN A 16 12.67 -6.93 11.76
CA GLN A 16 13.91 -7.42 12.38
C GLN A 16 15.10 -7.39 11.41
N THR A 17 14.84 -7.59 10.12
CA THR A 17 15.88 -7.75 9.09
C THR A 17 16.16 -6.48 8.29
N GLY A 18 15.24 -5.49 8.35
CA GLY A 18 15.32 -4.24 7.61
C GLY A 18 14.99 -4.38 6.12
N VAL A 19 14.48 -5.53 5.67
CA VAL A 19 14.17 -5.80 4.26
C VAL A 19 12.86 -5.13 3.91
N GLU A 20 12.90 -4.14 3.00
CA GLU A 20 11.73 -3.41 2.55
C GLU A 20 11.33 -3.87 1.14
N VAL A 21 10.08 -4.33 1.01
CA VAL A 21 9.45 -4.73 -0.24
C VAL A 21 8.36 -3.69 -0.53
N MET A 22 8.43 -3.04 -1.68
CA MET A 22 7.41 -2.08 -2.13
C MET A 22 6.65 -2.66 -3.31
N GLU A 23 5.33 -2.62 -3.25
CA GLU A 23 4.47 -3.08 -4.32
C GLU A 23 3.34 -2.07 -4.58
N LYS A 24 2.95 -1.95 -5.84
CA LYS A 24 1.90 -1.02 -6.27
C LYS A 24 0.60 -1.77 -6.46
N ASN A 25 -0.45 -1.26 -5.85
CA ASN A 25 -1.80 -1.79 -6.02
C ASN A 25 -2.53 -0.93 -7.04
N HIS A 26 -3.13 -1.58 -8.02
CA HIS A 26 -3.90 -0.96 -9.07
C HIS A 26 -5.38 -1.18 -8.78
N TYR A 27 -6.08 -0.09 -8.43
CA TYR A 27 -7.53 -0.10 -8.30
C TYR A 27 -8.19 0.69 -9.43
N LEU A 28 -9.33 0.17 -9.88
CA LEU A 28 -10.26 0.84 -10.78
C LEU A 28 -11.51 1.30 -10.03
N ILE A 29 -12.26 2.19 -10.67
CA ILE A 29 -13.58 2.67 -10.20
C ILE A 29 -13.48 3.20 -8.76
N TYR A 30 -12.81 4.33 -8.56
CA TYR A 30 -12.70 5.00 -7.26
C TYR A 30 -12.09 4.12 -6.14
N GLY A 31 -11.36 3.06 -6.47
CA GLY A 31 -10.83 2.13 -5.46
C GLY A 31 -11.71 0.90 -5.21
N LEU A 32 -12.88 0.78 -5.86
CA LEU A 32 -13.82 -0.32 -5.62
C LEU A 32 -13.40 -1.63 -6.29
N ALA A 33 -12.72 -1.56 -7.44
CA ALA A 33 -12.39 -2.71 -8.26
C ALA A 33 -10.86 -2.95 -8.25
N PRO A 34 -10.35 -3.84 -7.38
CA PRO A 34 -8.93 -4.21 -7.41
C PRO A 34 -8.62 -4.99 -8.70
N ILE A 35 -7.69 -4.50 -9.52
CA ILE A 35 -7.14 -5.28 -10.65
C ILE A 35 -5.94 -6.10 -10.19
N LEU A 36 -5.06 -5.43 -9.45
CA LEU A 36 -3.80 -5.98 -9.00
C LEU A 36 -3.56 -5.44 -7.60
N ILE A 37 -3.71 -6.27 -6.60
CA ILE A 37 -3.47 -5.91 -5.21
C ILE A 37 -2.29 -6.72 -4.70
N SER A 38 -1.38 -6.04 -4.02
CA SER A 38 -0.32 -6.71 -3.29
C SER A 38 -0.88 -7.42 -2.08
N ASP A 39 -0.40 -8.64 -1.86
CA ASP A 39 -0.71 -9.41 -0.67
C ASP A 39 0.41 -9.19 0.36
N PRO A 40 0.17 -8.45 1.46
CA PRO A 40 1.19 -8.16 2.45
C PRO A 40 1.74 -9.42 3.12
N THR A 41 0.99 -10.52 3.15
CA THR A 41 1.46 -11.82 3.68
C THR A 41 2.41 -12.51 2.70
N GLN A 42 2.14 -12.43 1.39
CA GLN A 42 3.09 -12.89 0.36
C GLN A 42 4.34 -12.01 0.33
N MET A 43 4.19 -10.68 0.42
CA MET A 43 5.31 -9.75 0.55
C MET A 43 6.13 -10.03 1.81
N ALA A 44 5.47 -10.39 2.93
CA ALA A 44 6.10 -10.83 4.18
C ALA A 44 6.82 -12.18 4.04
N GLY A 45 6.55 -12.98 3.00
CA GLY A 45 7.32 -14.18 2.65
C GLY A 45 7.46 -15.17 3.82
N GLY A 46 6.45 -15.27 4.68
CA GLY A 46 6.46 -16.13 5.87
C GLY A 46 7.09 -15.53 7.13
N ALA A 47 7.48 -14.26 7.13
CA ALA A 47 7.94 -13.59 8.35
C ALA A 47 6.78 -13.39 9.34
N SER A 48 7.01 -13.74 10.61
CA SER A 48 6.08 -13.49 11.73
C SER A 48 6.09 -12.02 12.18
N ASP A 49 7.19 -11.33 11.93
CA ASP A 49 7.44 -9.96 12.41
C ASP A 49 7.71 -9.04 11.22
N TYR A 50 6.76 -8.17 10.91
CA TYR A 50 6.87 -7.23 9.79
C TYR A 50 5.98 -6.00 10.01
N GLN A 51 6.34 -4.89 9.37
CA GLN A 51 5.58 -3.66 9.35
C GLN A 51 5.03 -3.44 7.94
N VAL A 52 3.74 -3.15 7.86
CA VAL A 52 3.07 -2.80 6.61
C VAL A 52 2.75 -1.32 6.64
N THR A 53 3.14 -0.61 5.60
CA THR A 53 2.89 0.81 5.39
C THR A 53 2.18 0.97 4.06
N ILE A 54 0.89 1.28 4.12
CA ILE A 54 0.06 1.59 2.97
C ILE A 54 0.06 3.11 2.82
N GLU A 55 0.58 3.59 1.71
CA GLU A 55 0.61 5.00 1.37
C GLU A 55 -0.32 5.25 0.19
N HIS A 56 -1.19 6.23 0.36
CA HIS A 56 -2.02 6.75 -0.69
C HIS A 56 -1.67 8.23 -0.88
N THR A 57 -1.20 8.54 -2.07
CA THR A 57 -0.55 9.81 -2.37
C THR A 57 -1.58 10.81 -2.88
N PHE A 58 -1.28 12.10 -2.72
CA PHE A 58 -2.10 13.16 -3.33
C PHE A 58 -2.19 12.99 -4.85
N VAL A 59 -1.15 12.44 -5.48
CA VAL A 59 -1.10 12.14 -6.90
C VAL A 59 -2.16 11.12 -7.28
N ASP A 60 -2.46 10.14 -6.43
CA ASP A 60 -3.51 9.14 -6.66
C ASP A 60 -4.91 9.77 -6.61
N GLY A 61 -5.13 10.69 -5.66
CA GLY A 61 -6.35 11.50 -5.58
C GLY A 61 -6.51 12.47 -6.76
N LEU A 62 -5.39 13.04 -7.24
CA LEU A 62 -5.37 13.91 -8.41
C LEU A 62 -5.62 13.12 -9.71
N LEU A 63 -5.01 11.94 -9.85
CA LEU A 63 -5.27 11.01 -10.96
C LEU A 63 -6.71 10.53 -10.95
N ASN A 64 -7.27 10.26 -9.78
CA ASN A 64 -8.69 9.97 -9.64
C ASN A 64 -9.52 11.14 -10.19
N ALA A 65 -9.26 12.38 -9.75
CA ALA A 65 -9.98 13.55 -10.24
C ALA A 65 -9.82 13.77 -11.76
N LEU A 66 -8.62 13.57 -12.31
CA LEU A 66 -8.31 13.73 -13.74
C LEU A 66 -8.89 12.61 -14.61
N THR A 67 -8.92 11.38 -14.11
CA THR A 67 -9.44 10.20 -14.84
C THR A 67 -10.93 9.97 -14.64
N GLY A 68 -11.64 10.88 -13.95
CA GLY A 68 -13.05 10.71 -13.59
C GLY A 68 -13.28 9.55 -12.61
N GLY A 69 -12.24 9.21 -11.84
CA GLY A 69 -12.21 8.12 -10.88
C GLY A 69 -12.04 6.73 -11.48
N ILE A 70 -11.61 6.62 -12.74
CA ILE A 70 -11.44 5.31 -13.36
C ILE A 70 -10.20 4.59 -12.81
N TYR A 71 -9.13 5.32 -12.48
CA TYR A 71 -7.86 4.73 -12.05
C TYR A 71 -7.33 5.38 -10.77
N THR A 72 -7.04 4.57 -9.76
CA THR A 72 -6.52 5.01 -8.45
C THR A 72 -5.47 4.01 -7.97
N PRO A 73 -4.19 4.22 -8.28
CA PRO A 73 -3.14 3.37 -7.75
C PRO A 73 -2.93 3.66 -6.26
N THR A 74 -2.56 2.67 -5.46
CA THR A 74 -2.07 2.86 -4.08
C THR A 74 -0.72 2.15 -3.92
N THR A 75 0.08 2.51 -2.94
CA THR A 75 1.39 1.87 -2.71
C THR A 75 1.41 1.17 -1.37
N THR A 76 1.77 -0.11 -1.36
CA THR A 76 1.94 -0.89 -0.13
C THR A 76 3.42 -1.21 0.04
N LYS A 77 3.95 -0.93 1.22
CA LYS A 77 5.32 -1.22 1.60
C LYS A 77 5.30 -2.21 2.75
N VAL A 78 6.09 -3.27 2.68
CA VAL A 78 6.24 -4.25 3.74
C VAL A 78 7.70 -4.27 4.15
N LYS A 79 7.98 -4.01 5.43
CA LYS A 79 9.30 -4.04 6.02
C LYS A 79 9.39 -5.22 6.98
N LYS A 80 10.37 -6.09 6.81
CA LYS A 80 10.63 -7.26 7.69
C LYS A 80 11.90 -7.07 8.50
#